data_AF-A0A931Z7P7-F1
#
_entry.id   AF-A0A931Z7P7-F1
#
_cell.length_a   1.000
_cell.length_b   1.000
_cell.length_c   1.000
_cell.angle_alpha   90.00
_cell.angle_beta   90.00
_cell.angle_gamma   90.00
#
_symmetry.space_group_name_H-M   'P 1'
#
loop_
_entity.id
_entity.type
_entity.pdbx_description
1 polymer ?
#
loop_
_entity_poly.entity_id
_entity_poly.type
_entity_poly.pdbx_seq_one_letter_code
_entity_poly.pdbx_strand_id
1 'polypeptide(L)' 'MSHVTPPLAGLFGLGAPELILVLVILLLLFGGAKLPALAKGLGQSIKEFKQAAKDDPAAEKKPEAKSETSGNDASKLRNN' A
#
# COMPACT_ATOMS: atom_id res chain seq x y z
N MET A 1 3.86 22.40 37.25
CA MET A 1 3.47 23.18 36.05
C MET A 1 4.54 22.98 34.98
N SER A 2 4.63 21.77 34.41
CA SER A 2 5.62 21.45 33.37
C SER A 2 5.05 21.87 32.02
N HIS A 3 5.61 22.95 31.49
CA HIS A 3 5.32 23.48 30.17
C HIS A 3 5.82 22.47 29.12
N VAL A 4 4.89 21.87 28.37
CA VAL A 4 5.18 21.06 27.20
C VAL A 4 5.71 21.97 26.09
N THR A 5 7.00 21.87 25.82
CA THR A 5 7.61 22.46 24.63
C THR A 5 7.23 21.59 23.43
N PRO A 6 6.50 22.11 22.42
CA PRO A 6 6.21 21.34 21.22
C PRO A 6 7.52 21.17 20.43
N PRO A 7 7.95 19.93 20.17
CA PRO A 7 9.17 19.70 19.41
C PRO A 7 8.95 20.18 17.97
N LEU A 8 9.93 20.92 17.45
CA LEU A 8 10.07 21.39 16.07
C LEU A 8 10.22 20.22 15.04
N ALA A 9 9.77 19.02 15.40
CA ALA A 9 9.83 17.79 14.60
C ALA A 9 8.94 17.85 13.34
N GLY A 10 8.04 18.83 13.23
CA GLY A 10 7.17 19.03 12.05
C GLY A 10 7.85 19.67 10.84
N LEU A 11 9.12 20.12 10.93
CA LEU A 11 9.77 20.82 9.81
C LEU A 11 10.36 19.87 8.74
N PHE A 12 10.60 18.60 9.07
CA PHE A 12 11.24 17.63 8.16
C PHE A 12 10.49 16.31 7.97
N GLY A 13 9.34 16.13 8.61
CA GLY A 13 8.59 14.89 8.54
C GLY A 13 7.14 15.14 8.20
N LEU A 14 6.75 14.88 6.95
CA LEU A 14 5.38 14.44 6.69
C LEU A 14 5.20 13.10 7.42
N GLY A 15 4.82 13.19 8.69
CA GLY A 15 4.60 12.03 9.52
C GLY A 15 3.25 11.39 9.20
N ALA A 16 3.02 10.24 9.83
CA ALA A 16 1.70 9.63 9.84
C ALA A 16 0.55 10.61 10.21
N PRO A 17 0.69 11.51 11.21
CA PRO A 17 -0.41 12.42 11.56
C PRO A 17 -0.72 13.44 10.45
N GLU A 18 0.27 14.03 9.78
CA GLU A 18 0.05 14.97 8.67
C GLU A 18 -0.61 14.27 7.48
N LEU A 19 -0.19 13.05 7.16
CA LEU A 19 -0.76 12.26 6.07
C LEU A 19 -2.23 11.89 6.36
N ILE A 20 -2.54 11.55 7.62
CA ILE A 20 -3.92 11.32 8.09
C ILE A 20 -4.75 12.60 7.97
N LEU A 21 -4.21 13.77 8.34
CA LEU A 21 -4.92 15.04 8.22
C LEU A 21 -5.28 15.36 6.76
N VAL A 22 -4.34 15.19 5.84
CA VAL A 22 -4.57 15.35 4.39
C VAL A 22 -5.60 14.34 3.88
N LEU A 23 -5.51 13.08 4.33
CA LEU A 23 -6.45 12.03 3.98
C LEU A 23 -7.87 12.39 4.43
N VAL A 24 -8.05 12.89 5.66
CA VAL A 24 -9.34 13.34 6.18
C VAL A 24 -9.93 14.47 5.32
N ILE A 25 -9.11 15.45 4.92
CA ILE A 25 -9.57 16.53 4.03
C ILE A 25 -10.04 15.95 2.69
N LEU A 26 -9.25 15.07 2.05
CA LEU A 26 -9.65 14.41 0.81
C LEU A 26 -10.94 13.58 0.98
N LEU A 27 -11.13 12.93 2.11
CA LEU A 27 -12.36 12.19 2.43
C LEU A 27 -13.56 13.12 2.56
N LEU A 28 -13.41 14.34 3.06
CA LEU A 28 -14.50 15.31 3.14
C LEU A 28 -14.88 15.86 1.75
N LEU A 29 -13.90 16.09 0.87
CA LEU A 29 -14.16 16.58 -0.49
C LEU A 29 -14.73 15.50 -1.42
N PHE A 30 -14.13 14.31 -1.40
CA PHE A 30 -14.45 13.23 -2.33
C PHE A 30 -15.39 12.16 -1.74
N GLY A 31 -15.49 12.08 -0.42
CA GLY A 31 -16.21 11.00 0.28
C GLY A 31 -15.37 9.73 0.42
N GLY A 32 -15.57 9.01 1.55
CA GLY A 32 -14.85 7.77 1.85
C GLY A 32 -15.02 6.64 0.82
N ALA A 33 -16.08 6.66 0.01
CA ALA A 33 -16.34 5.65 -1.00
C ALA A 33 -15.57 5.87 -2.32
N LYS A 34 -15.12 7.11 -2.62
CA LYS A 34 -14.49 7.44 -3.91
C LYS A 34 -12.99 7.13 -3.95
N LEU A 35 -12.26 7.31 -2.85
CA LEU A 35 -10.85 6.91 -2.75
C LEU A 35 -10.61 5.41 -3.06
N PRO A 36 -11.32 4.45 -2.43
CA PRO A 36 -11.10 3.03 -2.70
C PRO A 36 -11.53 2.63 -4.12
N ALA A 37 -12.53 3.30 -4.71
CA ALA A 37 -12.93 3.07 -6.10
C ALA A 37 -11.83 3.51 -7.07
N LEU A 38 -11.25 4.70 -6.87
CA LEU A 38 -10.12 5.21 -7.66
C LEU A 38 -8.87 4.33 -7.50
N ALA A 39 -8.55 3.93 -6.27
CA ALA A 39 -7.41 3.06 -5.99
C ALA A 39 -7.54 1.69 -6.67
N LYS A 40 -8.75 1.10 -6.68
CA LYS A 40 -9.02 -0.16 -7.40
C LYS A 40 -8.82 -0.02 -8.90
N GLY A 41 -9.35 1.04 -9.51
CA GLY A 41 -9.17 1.30 -10.95
C GLY A 41 -7.69 1.49 -11.30
N LEU A 42 -7.00 2.38 -10.59
CA LEU A 42 -5.56 2.63 -10.79
C LEU A 42 -4.72 1.36 -10.58
N GLY A 43 -5.03 0.57 -9.54
CA GLY A 43 -4.32 -0.66 -9.23
C GLY A 43 -4.48 -1.73 -10.31
N GLN A 44 -5.68 -1.86 -10.89
CA GLN A 44 -5.91 -2.74 -12.04
C GLN A 44 -5.12 -2.27 -13.27
N SER A 45 -5.15 -0.97 -13.59
CA SER A 45 -4.39 -0.43 -14.72
C SER A 45 -2.87 -0.61 -14.55
N ILE A 46 -2.32 -0.37 -13.36
CA ILE A 46 -0.90 -0.59 -13.08
C ILE A 46 -0.55 -2.09 -13.17
N LYS A 47 -1.43 -2.97 -12.69
CA LYS A 47 -1.24 -4.43 -12.76
C LYS A 47 -1.20 -4.90 -14.21
N GLU A 48 -2.15 -4.47 -15.04
CA GLU A 48 -2.19 -4.80 -16.47
C GLU A 48 -0.98 -4.23 -17.21
N PHE A 49 -0.62 -2.97 -16.94
CA PHE A 49 0.58 -2.35 -17.50
C PHE A 49 1.86 -3.12 -17.14
N LYS A 50 1.98 -3.56 -15.88
CA LYS A 50 3.14 -4.34 -15.43
C LYS A 50 3.18 -5.76 -16.01
N GLN A 51 2.05 -6.36 -16.33
CA GLN A 51 2.01 -7.66 -17.04
C GLN A 51 2.40 -7.49 -18.50
N ALA A 52 1.79 -6.53 -19.20
CA ALA A 52 2.14 -6.23 -20.59
C ALA A 52 3.63 -5.85 -20.76
N ALA A 53 4.19 -5.11 -19.78
CA ALA A 53 5.62 -4.77 -19.77
C ALA A 53 6.55 -5.93 -19.41
N LYS A 54 6.04 -7.03 -18.83
CA LYS A 54 6.81 -8.25 -18.53
C LYS A 54 6.80 -9.26 -19.69
N ASP A 55 5.74 -9.27 -20.49
CA ASP A 55 5.61 -10.13 -21.68
C ASP A 55 6.44 -9.62 -22.87
N ASP A 56 7.11 -8.47 -22.74
CA ASP A 56 8.14 -8.03 -23.67
C ASP A 56 9.44 -8.84 -23.42
N PRO A 57 9.90 -9.68 -24.37
CA PRO A 57 11.01 -10.61 -24.18
C PRO A 57 12.36 -9.93 -23.90
N ALA A 58 12.45 -8.59 -24.00
CA ALA A 58 13.62 -7.82 -23.59
C ALA A 58 13.68 -7.53 -22.07
N ALA A 59 12.62 -7.80 -21.31
CA ALA A 59 12.46 -7.40 -19.91
C ALA A 59 12.59 -8.56 -18.89
N GLU A 60 13.34 -9.62 -19.20
CA GLU A 60 13.60 -10.68 -18.22
C GLU A 60 14.73 -10.30 -17.25
N LYS A 61 14.43 -9.60 -16.14
CA LYS A 61 15.05 -9.83 -14.80
C LYS A 61 14.17 -9.31 -13.64
N LYS A 62 13.63 -10.26 -12.86
CA LYS A 62 13.34 -10.21 -11.40
C LYS A 62 12.02 -9.57 -10.89
N PRO A 63 11.64 -9.85 -9.63
CA PRO A 63 10.91 -11.02 -9.14
C PRO A 63 9.44 -10.70 -8.83
N GLU A 64 8.62 -11.74 -8.81
CA GLU A 64 7.23 -11.69 -8.37
C GLU A 64 7.17 -11.64 -6.84
N ALA A 65 6.77 -10.50 -6.28
CA ALA A 65 6.29 -10.42 -4.91
C ALA A 65 4.82 -10.87 -4.87
N LYS A 66 4.59 -12.18 -4.87
CA LYS A 66 3.32 -12.75 -4.39
C LYS A 66 3.28 -12.58 -2.88
N SER A 67 2.52 -11.60 -2.41
CA SER A 67 2.00 -11.60 -1.05
C SER A 67 0.85 -12.61 -1.01
N GLU A 68 1.19 -13.86 -0.71
CA GLU A 68 0.27 -14.86 -0.20
C GLU A 68 0.68 -15.11 1.26
N THR A 69 -0.15 -14.68 2.21
CA THR A 69 -0.10 -15.14 3.59
C THR A 69 -1.43 -15.81 3.88
N SER A 70 -1.35 -17.10 4.20
CA SER A 70 -2.17 -17.84 5.18
C SER A 70 -2.88 -19.09 4.64
N GLY A 71 -2.47 -20.24 5.20
CA GLY A 71 -3.11 -21.56 5.10
C GLY A 71 -2.79 -22.28 3.79
N ASN A 72 -2.11 -23.42 3.75
CA ASN A 72 -2.60 -24.69 4.29
C ASN A 72 -1.47 -25.75 4.25
N ASP A 73 -0.56 -25.81 5.21
CA ASP A 73 0.39 -26.94 5.28
C ASP A 73 0.89 -27.17 6.72
N ALA A 74 0.10 -27.86 7.53
CA ALA A 74 0.56 -28.41 8.82
C ALA A 74 -0.10 -29.76 9.17
N SER A 75 -0.62 -30.50 8.19
CA SER A 75 -1.36 -31.75 8.48
C SER A 75 -0.94 -32.96 7.62
N LYS A 76 0.07 -32.84 6.74
CA LYS A 76 0.47 -33.93 5.82
C LYS A 76 1.93 -34.34 5.93
N LEU A 77 2.42 -34.50 7.17
CA LEU A 77 3.81 -34.89 7.46
C LEU A 77 3.95 -36.03 8.48
N ARG A 78 2.96 -36.93 8.60
CA ARG A 78 3.07 -38.08 9.53
C ARG A 78 2.50 -39.37 8.97
N ASN A 79 3.12 -39.90 7.90
CA ASN A 79 3.01 -41.33 7.57
C ASN A 79 4.14 -41.76 6.61
N ASN A 80 5.22 -42.30 7.17
CA ASN A 80 5.99 -43.40 6.60
C ASN A 80 6.78 -44.09 7.70
#